data_AF-A0A656HF03-F1
#
_entry.id   AF-A0A656HF03-F1
#
_cell.length_a   1.000
_cell.length_b   1.000
_cell.length_c   1.000
_cell.angle_alpha   90.00
_cell.angle_beta   90.00
_cell.angle_gamma   90.00
#
_symmetry.space_group_name_H-M   'P 1'
#
loop_
_entity.id
_entity.type
_entity.pdbx_description
1 polymer ?
#
loop_
_entity_poly.entity_id
_entity_poly.type
_entity_poly.pdbx_seq_one_letter_code
_entity_poly.pdbx_strand_id
1 'polypeptide(L)'
;MSLLQTVEPEQAQGEVAEVYQILTQAIGLIPNAMKMLSINPMALRHTAEAVGYAMHHPSLSPMLFTMIRQCVSSHVGCQYCITVNRGLLLQMGLDMDAVLALENNPATAPLDDKEKALLLYTIRAVKNSNQVGETDVETLRKLGINDLEIFDALNHGARQVAADIMINALKVESDF
;
A
#
# COMPACT_ATOMS: atom_id res chain seq x y z
N MET A 1 -14.68 7.23 11.06
CA MET A 1 -14.18 7.70 12.37
C MET A 1 -13.06 6.81 12.88
N SER A 2 -12.26 7.26 13.85
CA SER A 2 -11.21 6.48 14.55
C SER A 2 -11.37 6.66 16.06
N LEU A 3 -10.66 5.86 16.87
CA LEU A 3 -10.62 6.03 18.33
C LEU A 3 -9.97 7.36 18.77
N LEU A 4 -9.23 8.03 17.89
CA LEU A 4 -8.63 9.34 18.11
C LEU A 4 -9.42 10.43 17.38
N GLN A 5 -9.35 11.65 17.92
CA GLN A 5 -9.92 12.84 17.28
C GLN A 5 -9.07 13.23 16.07
N THR A 6 -9.66 13.13 14.89
CA THR A 6 -9.05 13.52 13.61
C THR A 6 -9.55 14.89 13.18
N VAL A 7 -8.83 15.52 12.25
CA VAL A 7 -9.25 16.79 11.64
C VAL A 7 -10.18 16.49 10.46
N GLU A 8 -11.44 16.93 10.55
CA GLU A 8 -12.37 16.83 9.43
C GLU A 8 -12.01 17.84 8.32
N PRO A 9 -12.35 17.55 7.04
CA PRO A 9 -11.95 18.39 5.91
C PRO A 9 -12.33 19.86 6.05
N GLU A 10 -13.50 20.16 6.60
CA GLU A 10 -14.01 21.52 6.76
C GLU A 10 -13.28 22.31 7.86
N GLN A 11 -12.57 21.60 8.75
CA GLN A 11 -11.82 22.16 9.87
C GLN A 11 -10.31 22.20 9.60
N ALA A 12 -9.87 21.59 8.50
CA ALA A 12 -8.47 21.48 8.15
C ALA A 12 -7.85 22.86 7.87
N GLN A 13 -6.66 23.09 8.41
CA GLN A 13 -5.87 24.31 8.20
C GLN A 13 -4.40 23.95 7.95
N GLY A 14 -3.66 24.90 7.35
CA GLY A 14 -2.25 24.73 7.05
C GLY A 14 -1.95 23.45 6.26
N GLU A 15 -0.91 22.74 6.66
CA GLU A 15 -0.41 21.55 5.98
C GLU A 15 -1.44 20.42 5.85
N VAL A 16 -2.34 20.24 6.83
CA VAL A 16 -3.40 19.22 6.73
C VAL A 16 -4.37 19.56 5.60
N ALA A 17 -4.75 20.83 5.47
CA ALA A 17 -5.63 21.29 4.39
C ALA A 17 -4.99 21.13 3.01
N GLU A 18 -3.70 21.45 2.89
CA GLU A 18 -2.93 21.26 1.65
C GLU A 18 -2.95 19.80 1.19
N VAL A 19 -2.64 18.86 2.10
CA VAL A 19 -2.63 17.43 1.75
C VAL A 19 -4.03 16.92 1.42
N TYR A 20 -5.05 17.33 2.17
CA TYR A 20 -6.45 16.98 1.88
C TYR A 20 -6.90 17.48 0.51
N GLN A 21 -6.51 18.69 0.12
CA GLN A 21 -6.80 19.24 -1.20
C GLN A 21 -6.13 18.41 -2.30
N ILE A 22 -4.86 18.03 -2.13
CA ILE A 22 -4.14 17.16 -3.07
C ILE A 22 -4.85 15.82 -3.23
N LEU A 23 -5.23 15.17 -2.12
CA LEU A 23 -5.94 13.89 -2.15
C LEU A 23 -7.29 14.00 -2.86
N THR A 24 -8.04 15.06 -2.56
CA THR A 24 -9.35 15.32 -3.19
C THR A 24 -9.20 15.52 -4.69
N GLN A 25 -8.17 16.25 -5.14
CA GLN A 25 -7.88 16.45 -6.56
C GLN A 25 -7.42 15.17 -7.26
N ALA A 26 -6.63 14.33 -6.57
CA ALA A 26 -6.05 13.13 -7.16
C ALA A 26 -7.05 11.96 -7.26
N ILE A 27 -7.87 11.74 -6.23
CA ILE A 27 -8.74 10.55 -6.13
C ILE A 27 -10.20 10.86 -5.77
N GLY A 28 -10.58 12.14 -5.66
CA GLY A 28 -11.97 12.56 -5.45
C GLY A 28 -12.48 12.43 -4.01
N LEU A 29 -11.68 11.89 -3.09
CA LEU A 29 -12.04 11.72 -1.67
C LEU A 29 -10.81 11.78 -0.76
N ILE A 30 -11.04 11.94 0.54
CA ILE A 30 -9.99 11.85 1.58
C ILE A 30 -10.25 10.57 2.38
N PRO A 31 -9.44 9.50 2.20
CA PRO A 31 -9.68 8.23 2.88
C PRO A 31 -9.59 8.40 4.41
N ASN A 32 -10.42 7.69 5.15
CA ASN A 32 -10.39 7.67 6.61
C ASN A 32 -9.01 7.26 7.17
N ALA A 33 -8.27 6.40 6.46
CA ALA A 33 -6.87 6.09 6.79
C ALA A 33 -5.93 7.30 6.67
N MET A 34 -6.18 8.23 5.73
CA MET A 34 -5.46 9.49 5.65
C MET A 34 -5.94 10.47 6.71
N LYS A 35 -7.25 10.52 7.00
CA LYS A 35 -7.78 11.36 8.08
C LYS A 35 -7.19 11.00 9.45
N MET A 36 -6.97 9.72 9.71
CA MET A 36 -6.29 9.23 10.93
C MET A 36 -4.93 9.91 11.14
N LEU A 37 -4.19 10.20 10.06
CA LEU A 37 -2.85 10.80 10.15
C LEU A 37 -2.87 12.32 10.38
N SER A 38 -4.01 12.99 10.21
CA SER A 38 -4.14 14.45 10.36
C SER A 38 -3.77 14.99 11.74
N ILE A 39 -3.75 14.12 12.75
CA ILE A 39 -3.28 14.43 14.12
C ILE A 39 -1.82 14.89 14.11
N ASN A 40 -1.02 14.36 13.17
CA ASN A 40 0.36 14.75 12.96
C ASN A 40 0.55 15.14 11.48
N PRO A 41 0.53 16.44 11.15
CA PRO A 41 0.64 16.92 9.76
C PRO A 41 1.86 16.37 9.02
N MET A 42 2.99 16.21 9.71
CA MET A 42 4.20 15.63 9.13
C MET A 42 4.03 14.15 8.76
N ALA A 43 3.34 13.36 9.60
CA ALA A 43 3.04 11.96 9.29
C ALA A 43 2.05 11.84 8.11
N LEU A 44 1.05 12.73 8.05
CA LEU A 44 0.12 12.82 6.94
C LEU A 44 0.84 13.14 5.62
N ARG A 45 1.68 14.20 5.60
CA ARG A 45 2.47 14.58 4.42
C ARG A 45 3.38 13.44 3.95
N HIS A 46 4.20 12.87 4.84
CA HIS A 46 5.11 11.78 4.48
C HIS A 46 4.40 10.53 3.95
N THR A 47 3.17 10.28 4.41
CA THR A 47 2.38 9.17 3.90
C THR A 47 1.79 9.49 2.53
N ALA A 48 1.25 10.69 2.34
CA ALA A 48 0.72 11.15 1.06
C ALA A 48 1.80 11.16 -0.03
N GLU A 49 2.99 11.68 0.28
CA GLU A 49 4.13 11.71 -0.64
C GLU A 49 4.61 10.31 -1.02
N ALA A 50 4.68 9.39 -0.05
CA ALA A 50 5.11 8.02 -0.32
C ALA A 50 4.10 7.23 -1.15
N VAL A 51 2.80 7.43 -0.91
CA VAL A 51 1.74 6.86 -1.76
C VAL A 51 1.82 7.47 -3.16
N GLY A 52 1.97 8.79 -3.26
CA GLY A 52 2.13 9.49 -4.54
C GLY A 52 3.34 8.99 -5.33
N TYR A 53 4.48 8.79 -4.67
CA TYR A 53 5.68 8.22 -5.26
C TYR A 53 5.45 6.79 -5.78
N ALA A 54 4.82 5.92 -4.99
CA ALA A 54 4.51 4.55 -5.43
C ALA A 54 3.57 4.52 -6.65
N MET A 55 2.57 5.40 -6.69
CA MET A 55 1.64 5.49 -7.83
C MET A 55 2.25 6.12 -9.09
N HIS A 56 3.38 6.80 -8.98
CA HIS A 56 4.10 7.42 -10.10
C HIS A 56 5.54 6.93 -10.19
N HIS A 57 5.81 5.71 -9.71
CA HIS A 57 7.15 5.16 -9.64
C HIS A 57 7.76 5.10 -11.06
N PRO A 58 9.05 5.45 -11.24
CA PRO A 58 9.64 5.60 -12.57
C PRO A 58 9.74 4.29 -13.36
N SER A 59 9.74 3.13 -12.70
CA SER A 59 9.97 1.83 -13.35
C SER A 59 9.08 0.67 -12.90
N LEU A 60 8.21 0.89 -11.91
CA LEU A 60 7.34 -0.15 -11.34
C LEU A 60 5.89 0.32 -11.47
N SER A 61 4.99 -0.61 -11.72
CA SER A 61 3.60 -0.32 -11.98
C SER A 61 2.83 0.00 -10.70
N PRO A 62 1.83 0.90 -10.76
CA PRO A 62 0.88 1.09 -9.66
C PRO A 62 0.14 -0.20 -9.29
N MET A 63 -0.03 -1.12 -10.26
CA MET A 63 -0.62 -2.43 -10.07
C MET A 63 0.19 -3.26 -9.09
N LEU A 64 1.53 -3.34 -9.26
CA LEU A 64 2.42 -4.04 -8.34
C LEU A 64 2.27 -3.52 -6.90
N PHE A 65 2.35 -2.21 -6.69
CA PHE A 65 2.23 -1.63 -5.36
C PHE A 65 0.86 -1.90 -4.72
N THR A 66 -0.21 -1.84 -5.52
CA THR A 66 -1.56 -2.15 -5.03
C THR A 66 -1.70 -3.64 -4.67
N MET A 67 -1.10 -4.55 -5.44
CA MET A 67 -1.07 -5.98 -5.12
C MET A 67 -0.21 -6.28 -3.88
N ILE A 68 0.93 -5.59 -3.70
CA ILE A 68 1.72 -5.68 -2.46
C ILE A 68 0.83 -5.31 -1.27
N ARG A 69 0.12 -4.17 -1.35
CA ARG A 69 -0.77 -3.73 -0.28
C ARG A 69 -1.87 -4.75 0.00
N GLN A 70 -2.53 -5.28 -1.04
CA GLN A 70 -3.56 -6.30 -0.89
C GLN A 70 -3.03 -7.54 -0.16
N CYS A 71 -1.94 -8.13 -0.65
CA CYS A 71 -1.39 -9.36 -0.08
C CYS A 71 -0.83 -9.16 1.34
N VAL A 72 -0.22 -8.01 1.63
CA VAL A 72 0.24 -7.67 2.99
C VAL A 72 -0.95 -7.51 3.92
N SER A 73 -1.98 -6.78 3.51
CA SER A 73 -3.16 -6.56 4.34
C SER A 73 -4.00 -7.80 4.59
N SER A 74 -4.08 -8.71 3.62
CA SER A 74 -4.64 -10.05 3.83
C SER A 74 -3.87 -10.84 4.89
N HIS A 75 -2.54 -10.67 4.96
CA HIS A 75 -1.72 -11.32 5.97
C HIS A 75 -1.88 -10.71 7.36
N VAL A 76 -1.89 -9.38 7.46
CA VAL A 76 -2.06 -8.66 8.74
C VAL A 76 -3.50 -8.73 9.25
N GLY A 77 -4.47 -8.97 8.36
CA GLY A 77 -5.90 -8.96 8.69
C GLY A 77 -6.47 -7.55 8.81
N CYS A 78 -6.00 -6.59 7.99
CA CYS A 78 -6.59 -5.25 7.93
C CYS A 78 -7.79 -5.23 6.98
N GLN A 79 -9.01 -5.40 7.51
CA GLN A 79 -10.22 -5.47 6.68
C GLN A 79 -10.49 -4.17 5.90
N TYR A 80 -10.25 -3.00 6.51
CA TYR A 80 -10.34 -1.71 5.83
C TYR A 80 -9.42 -1.68 4.60
N CYS A 81 -8.16 -2.07 4.79
CA CYS A 81 -7.14 -2.05 3.75
C CYS A 81 -7.44 -3.06 2.64
N ILE A 82 -7.91 -4.26 3.00
CA ILE A 82 -8.35 -5.29 2.03
C ILE A 82 -9.49 -4.75 1.16
N THR A 83 -10.50 -4.10 1.76
CA THR A 83 -11.62 -3.53 1.01
C THR A 83 -11.17 -2.42 0.06
N VAL A 84 -10.34 -1.49 0.54
CA VAL A 84 -9.83 -0.37 -0.27
C VAL A 84 -8.96 -0.87 -1.42
N ASN A 85 -7.99 -1.73 -1.15
CA ASN A 85 -7.07 -2.23 -2.18
C ASN A 85 -7.79 -3.13 -3.20
N ARG A 86 -8.77 -3.94 -2.77
CA ARG A 86 -9.65 -4.67 -3.70
C ARG A 86 -10.38 -3.72 -4.64
N GLY A 87 -10.97 -2.64 -4.11
CA GLY A 87 -11.64 -1.62 -4.94
C GLY A 87 -10.70 -1.00 -5.98
N LEU A 88 -9.45 -0.68 -5.57
CA LEU A 88 -8.43 -0.16 -6.47
C LEU A 88 -8.03 -1.16 -7.55
N LEU A 89 -7.82 -2.43 -7.21
CA LEU A 89 -7.48 -3.48 -8.19
C LEU A 89 -8.58 -3.66 -9.24
N LEU A 90 -9.86 -3.62 -8.82
CA LEU A 90 -11.00 -3.66 -9.74
C LEU A 90 -11.01 -2.44 -10.68
N GLN A 91 -10.74 -1.24 -10.14
CA GLN A 91 -10.63 -0.02 -10.94
C GLN A 91 -9.45 -0.07 -11.93
N MET A 92 -8.37 -0.77 -11.58
CA MET A 92 -7.22 -1.01 -12.45
C MET A 92 -7.46 -2.14 -13.47
N GLY A 93 -8.66 -2.75 -13.50
CA GLY A 93 -9.10 -3.68 -14.53
C GLY A 93 -8.99 -5.16 -14.18
N LEU A 94 -8.69 -5.53 -12.93
CA LEU A 94 -8.83 -6.91 -12.48
C LEU A 94 -10.31 -7.26 -12.30
N ASP A 95 -10.67 -8.52 -12.52
CA ASP A 95 -11.95 -9.05 -12.07
C ASP A 95 -11.87 -9.53 -10.62
N MET A 96 -13.05 -9.74 -10.01
CA MET A 96 -13.16 -10.19 -8.62
C MET A 96 -12.49 -11.54 -8.38
N ASP A 97 -12.55 -12.45 -9.34
CA ASP A 97 -11.97 -13.79 -9.22
C ASP A 97 -10.44 -13.73 -9.15
N ALA A 98 -9.82 -12.87 -9.96
CA ALA A 98 -8.39 -12.61 -9.94
C ALA A 98 -7.95 -11.97 -8.61
N VAL A 99 -8.73 -11.03 -8.05
CA VAL A 99 -8.42 -10.44 -6.75
C VAL A 99 -8.52 -11.49 -5.62
N LEU A 100 -9.54 -12.33 -5.63
CA LEU A 100 -9.68 -13.41 -4.64
C LEU A 100 -8.59 -14.48 -4.80
N ALA A 101 -8.17 -14.79 -6.03
CA ALA A 101 -7.04 -15.69 -6.29
C ALA A 101 -5.74 -15.11 -5.71
N LEU A 102 -5.50 -13.82 -5.90
CA LEU A 102 -4.33 -13.09 -5.39
C LEU A 102 -4.26 -13.11 -3.86
N GLU A 103 -5.40 -12.93 -3.17
CA GLU A 103 -5.50 -12.97 -1.71
C GLU A 103 -5.05 -14.33 -1.13
N ASN A 104 -5.39 -15.42 -1.81
CA ASN A 104 -5.06 -16.78 -1.40
C ASN A 104 -3.64 -17.18 -1.82
N ASN A 105 -3.23 -16.77 -3.02
CA ASN A 105 -1.95 -17.15 -3.60
C ASN A 105 -1.37 -16.00 -4.44
N PRO A 106 -0.40 -15.23 -3.89
CA PRO A 106 0.27 -14.16 -4.61
C PRO A 106 0.93 -14.57 -5.93
N ALA A 107 1.24 -15.86 -6.13
CA ALA A 107 1.81 -16.36 -7.39
C ALA A 107 0.82 -16.32 -8.57
N THR A 108 -0.48 -16.13 -8.30
CA THR A 108 -1.52 -15.96 -9.32
C THR A 108 -1.59 -14.54 -9.88
N ALA A 109 -0.81 -13.60 -9.33
CA ALA A 109 -0.80 -12.20 -9.75
C ALA A 109 -0.63 -12.06 -11.27
N PRO A 110 -1.53 -11.35 -11.97
CA PRO A 110 -1.42 -11.09 -13.41
C PRO A 110 -0.39 -9.97 -13.70
N LEU A 111 0.85 -10.19 -13.26
CA LEU A 111 2.00 -9.33 -13.47
C LEU A 111 2.99 -10.00 -14.43
N ASP A 112 3.85 -9.20 -15.06
CA ASP A 112 5.00 -9.72 -15.79
C ASP A 112 5.96 -10.46 -14.83
N ASP A 113 6.91 -11.21 -15.39
CA ASP A 113 7.81 -12.05 -14.61
C ASP A 113 8.67 -11.25 -13.62
N LYS A 114 9.01 -10.01 -13.96
CA LYS A 114 9.84 -9.13 -13.14
C LYS A 114 9.06 -8.66 -11.92
N GLU A 115 7.89 -8.07 -12.12
CA GLU A 115 7.04 -7.57 -11.04
C GLU A 115 6.45 -8.70 -10.20
N LYS A 116 6.14 -9.84 -10.81
CA LYS A 116 5.68 -11.03 -10.07
C LYS A 116 6.76 -11.56 -9.14
N ALA A 117 8.02 -11.66 -9.59
CA ALA A 117 9.13 -12.07 -8.74
C ALA A 117 9.33 -11.08 -7.58
N LEU A 118 9.22 -9.78 -7.86
CA LEU A 118 9.35 -8.73 -6.86
C LEU A 118 8.20 -8.72 -5.84
N LEU A 119 6.95 -8.97 -6.28
CA LEU A 119 5.80 -9.18 -5.40
C LEU A 119 6.06 -10.36 -4.46
N LEU A 120 6.41 -11.53 -5.00
CA LEU A 120 6.64 -12.74 -4.20
C LEU A 120 7.77 -12.56 -3.18
N TYR A 121 8.87 -11.93 -3.59
CA TYR A 121 9.94 -11.55 -2.68
C TYR A 121 9.44 -10.64 -1.57
N THR A 122 8.71 -9.57 -1.91
CA THR A 122 8.20 -8.59 -0.95
C THR A 122 7.29 -9.23 0.08
N ILE A 123 6.34 -10.07 -0.35
CA ILE A 123 5.43 -10.78 0.56
C ILE A 123 6.20 -11.74 1.47
N ARG A 124 7.20 -12.47 0.94
CA ARG A 124 8.04 -13.35 1.76
C ARG A 124 8.86 -12.56 2.78
N ALA A 125 9.48 -11.45 2.37
CA ALA A 125 10.31 -10.60 3.21
C ALA A 125 9.50 -9.94 4.33
N VAL A 126 8.30 -9.45 4.03
CA VAL A 126 7.39 -8.89 5.04
C VAL A 126 6.95 -9.94 6.07
N LYS A 127 6.67 -11.18 5.62
CA LYS A 127 6.22 -12.27 6.51
C LYS A 127 7.35 -12.90 7.32
N ASN A 128 8.54 -13.03 6.73
CA ASN A 128 9.64 -13.85 7.24
C ASN A 128 11.00 -13.19 6.95
N SER A 129 11.20 -11.93 7.35
CA SER A 129 12.39 -11.13 7.02
C SER A 129 13.72 -11.81 7.36
N ASN A 130 13.80 -12.51 8.50
CA ASN A 130 14.99 -13.25 8.93
C ASN A 130 15.36 -14.46 8.03
N GLN A 131 14.46 -14.87 7.13
CA GLN A 131 14.70 -15.95 6.17
C GLN A 131 15.09 -15.43 4.77
N VAL A 132 15.19 -14.10 4.59
CA VAL A 132 15.69 -13.51 3.36
C VAL A 132 17.21 -13.56 3.37
N GLY A 133 17.78 -14.16 2.34
CA GLY A 133 19.22 -14.29 2.17
C GLY A 133 19.74 -13.62 0.89
N GLU A 134 21.05 -13.67 0.70
CA GLU A 134 21.74 -13.14 -0.47
C GLU A 134 21.18 -13.71 -1.79
N THR A 135 20.91 -15.02 -1.82
CA THR A 135 20.38 -15.72 -3.00
C THR A 135 19.01 -15.21 -3.45
N ASP A 136 18.17 -14.71 -2.52
CA ASP A 136 16.87 -14.13 -2.87
C ASP A 136 17.06 -12.83 -3.66
N VAL A 137 17.96 -11.96 -3.20
CA VAL A 137 18.28 -10.67 -3.86
C VAL A 137 19.00 -10.90 -5.19
N GLU A 138 19.95 -11.85 -5.24
CA GLU A 138 20.63 -12.22 -6.49
C GLU A 138 19.68 -12.75 -7.56
N THR A 139 18.66 -13.50 -7.17
CA THR A 139 17.66 -14.02 -8.11
C THR A 139 16.89 -12.88 -8.77
N LEU A 140 16.53 -11.84 -8.01
CA LEU A 140 15.89 -10.64 -8.56
C LEU A 140 16.82 -9.88 -9.51
N ARG A 141 18.09 -9.73 -9.15
CA ARG A 141 19.10 -9.08 -10.01
C ARG A 141 19.30 -9.80 -11.34
N LYS A 142 19.25 -11.13 -11.34
CA LYS A 142 19.31 -11.95 -12.57
C LYS A 142 18.11 -11.71 -13.51
N LEU A 143 16.98 -11.23 -12.99
CA LEU A 143 15.81 -10.80 -13.76
C LEU A 143 15.89 -9.34 -14.23
N GLY A 144 17.01 -8.65 -13.99
CA GLY A 144 17.18 -7.24 -14.33
C GLY A 144 16.47 -6.28 -13.36
N ILE A 145 16.10 -6.74 -12.17
CA ILE A 145 15.57 -5.89 -11.10
C ILE A 145 16.75 -5.21 -10.40
N ASN A 146 16.72 -3.89 -10.32
CA ASN A 146 17.78 -3.12 -9.69
C ASN A 146 17.54 -2.92 -8.18
N ASP A 147 18.56 -2.46 -7.46
CA ASP A 147 18.49 -2.32 -6.00
C ASP A 147 17.43 -1.29 -5.54
N LEU A 148 17.15 -0.24 -6.33
CA LEU A 148 16.10 0.73 -6.04
C LEU A 148 14.71 0.06 -6.08
N GLU A 149 14.44 -0.73 -7.10
CA GLU A 149 13.17 -1.45 -7.25
C GLU A 149 12.95 -2.46 -6.11
N ILE A 150 14.00 -3.19 -5.73
CA ILE A 150 13.96 -4.14 -4.61
C ILE A 150 13.65 -3.39 -3.30
N PHE A 151 14.38 -2.30 -3.06
CA PHE A 151 14.22 -1.49 -1.86
C PHE A 151 12.82 -0.86 -1.79
N ASP A 152 12.34 -0.24 -2.86
CA ASP A 152 11.07 0.49 -2.86
C ASP A 152 9.87 -0.44 -2.71
N ALA A 153 9.89 -1.62 -3.35
CA ALA A 153 8.85 -2.63 -3.14
C ALA A 153 8.82 -3.13 -1.68
N LEU A 154 9.98 -3.46 -1.11
CA LEU A 154 10.08 -3.90 0.28
C LEU A 154 9.67 -2.82 1.27
N ASN A 155 10.15 -1.59 1.08
CA ASN A 155 9.80 -0.43 1.87
C ASN A 155 8.29 -0.17 1.83
N HIS A 156 7.67 -0.27 0.65
CA HIS A 156 6.23 -0.14 0.51
C HIS A 156 5.47 -1.23 1.29
N GLY A 157 5.88 -2.49 1.17
CA GLY A 157 5.29 -3.60 1.92
C GLY A 157 5.43 -3.43 3.44
N ALA A 158 6.61 -3.04 3.92
CA ALA A 158 6.86 -2.80 5.35
C ALA A 158 6.03 -1.62 5.89
N ARG A 159 5.90 -0.53 5.12
CA ARG A 159 5.04 0.61 5.47
C ARG A 159 3.57 0.22 5.50
N GLN A 160 3.13 -0.67 4.61
CA GLN A 160 1.76 -1.19 4.66
C GLN A 160 1.50 -1.96 5.97
N VAL A 161 2.45 -2.78 6.45
CA VAL A 161 2.30 -3.43 7.78
C VAL A 161 2.10 -2.40 8.89
N ALA A 162 2.92 -1.35 8.92
CA ALA A 162 2.80 -0.30 9.92
C ALA A 162 1.44 0.41 9.83
N ALA A 163 0.98 0.72 8.62
CA ALA A 163 -0.32 1.33 8.37
C ALA A 163 -1.47 0.43 8.84
N ASP A 164 -1.41 -0.86 8.50
CA ASP A 164 -2.42 -1.87 8.86
C ASP A 164 -2.55 -2.02 10.38
N ILE A 165 -1.41 -2.04 11.09
CA ILE A 165 -1.38 -2.05 12.56
C ILE A 165 -2.11 -0.83 13.11
N MET A 166 -1.80 0.37 12.62
CA MET A 166 -2.43 1.61 13.09
C MET A 166 -3.93 1.63 12.80
N ILE A 167 -4.33 1.28 11.58
CA ILE A 167 -5.73 1.24 11.14
C ILE A 167 -6.54 0.27 12.02
N ASN A 168 -6.00 -0.92 12.29
CA ASN A 168 -6.64 -1.93 13.15
C ASN A 168 -6.69 -1.53 14.62
N ALA A 169 -5.60 -0.95 15.15
CA ALA A 169 -5.51 -0.53 16.55
C ALA A 169 -6.45 0.64 16.85
N LEU A 170 -6.55 1.59 15.92
CA LEU A 170 -7.37 2.80 16.05
C LEU A 170 -8.79 2.64 15.54
N LYS A 171 -9.19 1.43 15.11
CA LYS A 171 -10.55 1.11 14.65
C LYS A 171 -11.04 2.08 13.57
N VAL A 172 -10.16 2.37 12.61
CA VAL A 172 -10.51 3.24 11.49
C VAL A 172 -11.64 2.59 10.69
N GLU A 173 -12.74 3.31 10.56
CA GLU A 173 -13.94 2.84 9.85
C GLU A 173 -13.78 2.91 8.34
N SER A 174 -14.51 2.03 7.66
CA SER A 174 -14.66 2.01 6.19
C SER A 174 -15.07 3.38 5.64
N ASP A 175 -14.58 3.70 4.45
CA ASP A 175 -15.05 4.85 3.66
C ASP A 175 -16.40 4.58 2.98
N PHE A 176 -16.85 3.32 2.96
CA PHE A 176 -18.05 2.81 2.29
C PHE A 176 -18.95 2.02 3.24
#